data_AF-A0A942I7Y5-F1
#
_entry.id   AF-A0A942I7Y5-F1
#
_cell.length_a   1.000
_cell.length_b   1.000
_cell.length_c   1.000
_cell.angle_alpha   90.00
_cell.angle_beta   90.00
_cell.angle_gamma   90.00
#
_symmetry.space_group_name_H-M   'P 1'
#
loop_
_entity.id
_entity.type
_entity.pdbx_description
1 polymer ?
#
loop_
_entity_poly.entity_id
_entity_poly.type
_entity_poly.pdbx_seq_one_letter_code
_entity_poly.pdbx_strand_id
1 'polypeptide(L)'
;MNDPLQLERELRGRIIFIVLALSAASLLFAWQASLGLLLGGVGAIVYLRLLVLDVHSLTRHKNPLVATRIARRAFAKRMFFIAAVMVVPFFNPWFNFAATVIGVLTIKMAIYLGELVHVLNRRHK
;
A
#
# COMPACT_ATOMS: atom_id res chain seq x y z
N MET A 1 20.30 -1.34 12.03
CA MET A 1 18.90 -1.81 12.18
C MET A 1 18.03 -0.62 11.78
N ASN A 2 17.53 -0.59 10.54
CA ASN A 2 16.79 0.59 10.05
C ASN A 2 15.47 0.70 10.81
N ASP A 3 15.20 1.87 11.39
CA ASP A 3 13.96 2.11 12.13
C ASP A 3 12.75 1.86 11.21
N PRO A 4 11.77 1.04 11.62
CA PRO A 4 10.59 0.74 10.80
C PRO A 4 9.81 2.02 10.44
N LEU A 5 9.95 3.07 11.25
CA LEU A 5 9.39 4.41 11.02
C LEU A 5 10.08 5.17 9.88
N GLN A 6 11.39 4.95 9.63
CA GLN A 6 12.09 5.56 8.49
C GLN A 6 11.67 4.91 7.18
N LEU A 7 11.57 3.57 7.17
CA LEU A 7 11.08 2.81 6.01
C LEU A 7 9.64 3.21 5.66
N GLU A 8 8.78 3.41 6.66
CA GLU A 8 7.41 3.91 6.45
C GLU A 8 7.41 5.27 5.76
N ARG A 9 8.23 6.22 6.22
CA ARG A 9 8.28 7.57 5.64
C ARG A 9 8.76 7.55 4.19
N GLU A 10 9.80 6.78 3.87
CA GLU A 10 10.29 6.65 2.50
C GLU A 10 9.25 6.01 1.57
N LEU A 11 8.67 4.88 1.98
CA LEU A 11 7.66 4.19 1.18
C LEU A 11 6.41 5.06 0.99
N ARG A 12 5.99 5.77 2.05
CA ARG A 12 4.85 6.69 1.97
C ARG A 12 5.11 7.81 0.98
N GLY A 13 6.30 8.42 1.00
CA GLY A 13 6.69 9.46 0.04
C GLY A 13 6.64 8.95 -1.41
N ARG A 14 7.16 7.74 -1.67
CA ARG A 14 7.12 7.11 -3.00
C ARG A 14 5.70 6.82 -3.45
N ILE A 15 4.85 6.26 -2.57
CA ILE A 15 3.44 5.98 -2.88
C ILE A 15 2.70 7.28 -3.22
N ILE A 16 2.86 8.33 -2.41
CA ILE A 16 2.25 9.64 -2.66
C ILE A 16 2.70 10.18 -4.02
N PHE A 17 4.00 10.15 -4.31
CA PHE A 17 4.55 10.63 -5.58
C PHE A 17 3.99 9.87 -6.78
N ILE A 18 3.98 8.54 -6.72
CA ILE A 18 3.48 7.68 -7.80
C ILE A 18 1.98 7.90 -8.01
N VAL A 19 1.19 7.93 -6.93
CA VAL A 19 -0.26 8.17 -6.99
C VAL A 19 -0.56 9.56 -7.56
N LEU A 20 0.15 10.60 -7.14
CA LEU A 20 -0.02 11.96 -7.67
C LEU A 20 0.33 12.03 -9.15
N ALA A 21 1.46 11.46 -9.56
CA ALA A 21 1.88 11.43 -10.96
C ALA A 21 0.86 10.69 -11.85
N LEU A 22 0.39 9.52 -11.41
CA LEU A 22 -0.65 8.75 -12.10
C LEU A 22 -1.99 9.47 -12.13
N SER A 23 -2.39 10.11 -11.03
CA SER A 23 -3.66 10.86 -10.96
C SER A 23 -3.63 12.10 -11.86
N ALA A 24 -2.50 12.81 -11.91
CA ALA A 24 -2.29 13.94 -12.81
C ALA A 24 -2.30 13.53 -14.29
N ALA A 25 -1.69 12.39 -14.62
CA ALA A 25 -1.75 11.83 -15.98
C ALA A 25 -3.18 11.37 -16.33
N SER A 26 -3.89 10.79 -15.38
CA SER A 26 -5.27 10.29 -15.57
C SER A 26 -6.30 11.40 -15.74
N LEU A 27 -6.04 12.60 -15.20
CA LEU A 27 -6.89 13.78 -15.34
C LEU A 27 -7.11 14.20 -16.80
N LEU A 28 -6.14 13.91 -17.68
CA LEU A 28 -6.21 14.24 -19.10
C LEU A 28 -7.14 13.30 -19.89
N PHE A 29 -7.44 12.11 -19.36
CA PHE A 29 -8.23 11.08 -20.06
C PHE A 29 -9.59 10.82 -19.42
N ALA A 30 -9.68 10.72 -18.09
CA ALA A 30 -10.93 10.46 -17.39
C ALA A 30 -10.87 10.93 -15.94
N TRP A 31 -11.74 11.88 -15.58
CA TRP A 31 -11.86 12.37 -14.20
C TRP A 31 -12.22 11.25 -13.20
N GLN A 32 -13.06 10.28 -13.60
CA GLN A 32 -13.42 9.15 -12.73
C GLN A 32 -12.21 8.24 -12.41
N ALA A 33 -11.23 8.16 -13.31
CA ALA A 33 -10.02 7.38 -13.09
C ALA A 33 -9.06 8.07 -12.11
N SER A 34 -8.99 9.39 -12.12
CA SER A 34 -8.22 10.16 -11.13
C SER A 34 -8.78 9.96 -9.71
N LEU A 35 -10.11 10.04 -9.55
CA LEU A 35 -10.76 9.78 -8.25
C LEU A 35 -10.55 8.35 -7.76
N GLY A 36 -10.64 7.35 -8.65
CA GLY A 36 -10.33 5.96 -8.32
C GLY A 36 -8.88 5.78 -7.86
N LEU A 37 -7.92 6.36 -8.59
CA LEU A 37 -6.50 6.34 -8.23
C LEU A 37 -6.23 7.02 -6.88
N LEU A 38 -6.85 8.16 -6.60
CA LEU A 38 -6.74 8.84 -5.31
C LEU A 38 -7.31 7.99 -4.17
N LEU A 39 -8.49 7.40 -4.34
CA LEU A 39 -9.10 6.52 -3.35
C LEU A 39 -8.20 5.30 -3.08
N GLY A 40 -7.73 4.65 -4.14
CA GLY A 40 -6.81 3.52 -4.06
C GLY A 40 -5.46 3.90 -3.44
N GLY A 41 -4.96 5.10 -3.72
CA GLY A 41 -3.72 5.64 -3.17
C GLY A 41 -3.80 6.02 -1.69
N VAL A 42 -4.92 6.59 -1.24
CA VAL A 42 -5.19 6.80 0.19
C VAL A 42 -5.31 5.44 0.90
N GLY A 43 -6.05 4.51 0.30
CA GLY A 43 -6.11 3.12 0.76
C GLY A 43 -4.72 2.49 0.86
N ALA A 44 -3.84 2.79 -0.09
CA ALA A 44 -2.47 2.31 -0.10
C ALA A 44 -1.65 2.81 1.10
N ILE A 45 -1.78 4.10 1.44
CA ILE A 45 -1.08 4.68 2.60
C ILE A 45 -1.56 4.05 3.91
N VAL A 46 -2.87 3.87 4.07
CA VAL A 46 -3.44 3.25 5.28
C VAL A 46 -3.02 1.79 5.39
N TYR A 47 -3.04 1.06 4.28
CA TYR A 47 -2.58 -0.33 4.25
C TYR A 47 -1.09 -0.45 4.59
N LEU A 48 -0.24 0.45 4.08
CA LEU A 48 1.17 0.50 4.46
C LEU A 48 1.33 0.69 5.97
N ARG A 49 0.56 1.61 6.57
CA ARG A 49 0.61 1.87 8.01
C ARG A 49 0.18 0.65 8.83
N LEU A 50 -0.86 -0.05 8.39
CA LEU A 50 -1.27 -1.33 9.00
C LEU A 50 -0.15 -2.37 8.90
N LEU A 51 0.55 -2.42 7.77
CA LEU A 51 1.65 -3.35 7.54
C LEU A 51 2.81 -3.11 8.52
N VAL A 52 3.19 -1.85 8.74
CA VAL A 52 4.24 -1.48 9.70
C VAL A 52 3.84 -1.80 11.14
N LEU A 53 2.60 -1.48 11.53
CA LEU A 53 2.04 -1.82 12.85
C LEU A 53 2.03 -3.32 13.12
N ASP A 54 1.68 -4.11 12.11
CA ASP A 54 1.67 -5.56 12.21
C ASP A 54 3.09 -6.12 12.34
N VAL A 55 4.05 -5.65 11.54
CA VAL A 55 5.47 -6.06 11.63
C VAL A 55 6.04 -5.71 13.00
N HIS A 56 5.70 -4.54 13.55
CA HIS A 56 6.10 -4.16 14.90
C HIS A 56 5.48 -5.05 15.98
N SER A 57 4.21 -5.44 15.81
CA SER A 57 3.53 -6.37 16.72
C SER A 57 4.11 -7.79 16.64
N LEU A 58 4.49 -8.24 15.45
CA LEU A 58 5.10 -9.55 15.20
C LEU A 58 6.51 -9.67 15.79
N THR A 59 7.33 -8.64 15.63
CA THR A 59 8.72 -8.63 16.12
C THR A 59 8.83 -8.58 17.65
N ARG A 60 7.79 -8.12 18.36
CA ARG A 60 7.75 -8.15 19.84
C ARG A 60 7.46 -9.54 20.44
N HIS A 61 6.92 -10.48 19.67
CA HIS A 61 6.50 -11.78 20.20
C HIS A 61 7.46 -12.87 19.75
N LYS A 62 8.24 -13.44 20.69
CA LYS A 62 9.15 -14.57 20.41
C LYS A 62 8.43 -15.92 20.26
N ASN A 63 7.18 -16.04 20.71
CA ASN A 63 6.44 -17.30 20.67
C ASN A 63 5.78 -17.50 19.28
N PRO A 64 6.12 -18.56 18.53
CA PRO A 64 5.65 -18.78 17.16
C PRO A 64 4.12 -19.03 17.06
N LEU A 65 3.50 -19.63 18.08
CA LEU A 65 2.04 -19.86 18.11
C LEU A 65 1.26 -18.54 18.28
N VAL A 66 1.81 -17.62 19.07
CA VAL A 66 1.21 -16.29 19.27
C VAL A 66 1.44 -15.43 18.03
N ALA A 67 2.65 -15.47 17.47
CA ALA A 67 3.00 -14.77 16.24
C ALA A 67 2.10 -15.17 15.05
N THR A 68 1.84 -16.48 14.86
CA THR A 68 0.94 -16.97 13.80
C THR A 68 -0.52 -16.55 14.01
N ARG A 69 -1.00 -16.48 15.25
CA ARG A 69 -2.36 -15.99 15.54
C ARG A 69 -2.49 -14.49 15.28
N ILE A 70 -1.47 -13.70 15.65
CA ILE A 70 -1.40 -12.27 15.36
C ILE A 70 -1.34 -12.03 13.84
N ALA A 71 -0.49 -12.79 13.12
CA ALA A 71 -0.37 -12.70 11.66
C ALA A 71 -1.71 -12.97 10.96
N ARG A 72 -2.47 -14.00 11.39
CA ARG A 72 -3.80 -14.28 10.83
C ARG A 72 -4.79 -13.15 11.06
N ARG A 73 -4.83 -12.57 12.27
CA ARG A 73 -5.71 -11.44 12.59
C ARG A 73 -5.32 -10.18 11.80
N ALA A 74 -4.02 -9.91 11.70
CA ALA A 74 -3.47 -8.83 10.88
C ALA A 74 -3.87 -8.98 9.41
N PHE A 75 -3.70 -10.18 8.85
CA PHE A 75 -4.10 -10.49 7.48
C PHE A 75 -5.61 -10.28 7.26
N ALA A 76 -6.46 -10.75 8.17
CA ALA A 76 -7.90 -10.54 8.08
C ALA A 76 -8.29 -9.04 8.11
N LYS A 77 -7.66 -8.23 8.97
CA LYS A 77 -7.87 -6.77 9.01
C LYS A 77 -7.51 -6.11 7.68
N ARG A 78 -6.39 -6.51 7.08
CA ARG A 78 -5.94 -6.01 5.78
C ARG A 78 -6.90 -6.40 4.66
N MET A 79 -7.37 -7.65 4.66
CA MET A 79 -8.35 -8.16 3.69
C MET A 79 -9.67 -7.38 3.81
N PHE A 80 -10.15 -7.16 5.03
CA PHE A 80 -11.35 -6.37 5.30
C PHE A 80 -11.20 -4.92 4.83
N PHE A 81 -10.04 -4.31 5.09
CA PHE A 81 -9.76 -2.95 4.64
C PHE A 81 -9.74 -2.86 3.11
N ILE A 82 -9.06 -3.78 2.41
CA ILE A 82 -9.07 -3.82 0.95
C ILE A 82 -10.49 -4.03 0.43
N ALA A 83 -11.26 -4.94 1.02
CA ALA A 83 -12.65 -5.18 0.64
C ALA A 83 -13.49 -3.91 0.79
N ALA A 84 -13.35 -3.18 1.91
CA ALA A 84 -14.05 -1.91 2.12
C ALA A 84 -13.67 -0.86 1.07
N VAL A 85 -12.38 -0.73 0.73
CA VAL A 85 -11.91 0.19 -0.33
C VAL A 85 -12.45 -0.21 -1.70
N MET A 86 -12.64 -1.50 -1.98
CA MET A 86 -13.17 -2.01 -3.25
C MET A 86 -14.69 -1.92 -3.38
N VAL A 87 -15.42 -1.94 -2.26
CA VAL A 87 -16.88 -1.78 -2.25
C VAL A 87 -17.28 -0.37 -2.70
N VAL A 88 -16.52 0.66 -2.31
CA VAL A 88 -16.81 2.06 -2.67
C VAL A 88 -16.94 2.28 -4.19
N PRO A 89 -15.95 1.92 -5.03
CA PRO A 89 -16.08 2.07 -6.49
C PRO A 89 -17.05 1.07 -7.13
N PHE A 90 -17.43 -0.01 -6.44
CA PHE A 90 -18.39 -0.96 -6.98
C PHE A 90 -19.82 -0.40 -6.97
N PHE A 91 -20.19 0.35 -5.93
CA PHE A 91 -21.51 0.96 -5.80
C PHE A 91 -21.57 2.41 -6.30
N ASN A 92 -20.42 3.04 -6.53
CA ASN A 92 -20.36 4.44 -6.89
C ASN A 92 -19.79 4.63 -8.31
N PRO A 93 -20.63 5.04 -9.30
CA PRO A 93 -20.21 5.19 -10.69
C PRO A 93 -19.23 6.35 -10.92
N TRP A 94 -19.01 7.19 -9.90
CA TRP A 94 -18.05 8.30 -9.95
C TRP A 94 -16.60 7.82 -9.82
N PHE A 95 -16.39 6.59 -9.36
CA PHE A 95 -15.06 6.01 -9.20
C PHE A 95 -14.85 4.89 -10.21
N ASN A 96 -13.74 4.95 -10.93
CA ASN A 96 -13.34 3.83 -11.78
C ASN A 96 -12.75 2.70 -10.92
N PHE A 97 -13.44 1.56 -10.88
CA PHE A 97 -13.01 0.37 -10.14
C PHE A 97 -11.58 -0.07 -10.50
N ALA A 98 -11.25 -0.11 -11.80
CA ALA A 98 -9.92 -0.50 -12.26
C ALA A 98 -8.84 0.48 -11.78
N ALA A 99 -9.13 1.79 -11.79
CA ALA A 99 -8.21 2.80 -11.28
C ALA A 99 -7.96 2.67 -9.78
N THR A 100 -9.00 2.33 -9.00
CA THR A 100 -8.86 2.04 -7.56
C THR A 100 -7.99 0.81 -7.30
N VAL A 101 -8.16 -0.26 -8.10
CA VAL A 101 -7.31 -1.45 -8.04
C VAL A 101 -5.84 -1.10 -8.29
N ILE A 102 -5.57 -0.30 -9.32
CA ILE A 102 -4.21 0.18 -9.64
C ILE A 102 -3.64 1.02 -8.49
N GLY A 103 -4.44 1.93 -7.91
CA GLY A 103 -4.03 2.73 -6.76
C GLY A 103 -3.61 1.86 -5.57
N VAL A 104 -4.39 0.84 -5.22
CA VAL A 104 -4.05 -0.09 -4.11
C VAL A 104 -2.81 -0.93 -4.43
N LEU A 105 -2.64 -1.37 -5.68
CA LEU A 105 -1.46 -2.12 -6.13
C LEU A 105 -0.17 -1.29 -6.06
N THR A 106 -0.27 0.04 -5.99
CA THR A 106 0.89 0.94 -5.90
C THR A 106 1.76 0.65 -4.68
N ILE A 107 1.21 0.10 -3.59
CA ILE A 107 2.02 -0.36 -2.44
C ILE A 107 2.98 -1.46 -2.86
N LYS A 108 2.47 -2.49 -3.56
CA LYS A 108 3.28 -3.62 -4.00
C LYS A 108 4.37 -3.14 -4.93
N MET A 109 4.04 -2.23 -5.85
CA MET A 109 5.02 -1.60 -6.73
C MET A 109 6.09 -0.84 -5.94
N ALA A 110 5.71 -0.04 -4.93
CA ALA A 110 6.66 0.70 -4.11
C ALA A 110 7.61 -0.21 -3.31
N ILE A 111 7.10 -1.33 -2.79
CA ILE A 111 7.92 -2.34 -2.11
C ILE A 111 8.88 -3.01 -3.09
N TYR A 112 8.39 -3.49 -4.24
CA TYR A 112 9.23 -4.12 -5.26
C TYR A 112 10.29 -3.16 -5.81
N LEU A 113 9.95 -1.89 -6.06
CA LEU A 113 10.91 -0.87 -6.46
C LEU A 113 11.96 -0.62 -5.38
N GLY A 114 11.56 -0.58 -4.10
CA GLY A 114 12.49 -0.46 -2.98
C GLY A 114 13.48 -1.63 -2.93
N GLU A 115 12.97 -2.85 -3.08
CA GLU A 115 13.78 -4.07 -3.06
C GLU A 115 14.68 -4.17 -4.31
N LEU A 116 14.17 -3.82 -5.49
CA LEU A 116 14.94 -3.79 -6.73
C LEU A 116 16.10 -2.79 -6.68
N VAL A 117 15.84 -1.57 -6.19
CA VAL A 117 16.89 -0.54 -5.99
C VAL A 117 17.93 -1.04 -4.98
N HIS A 118 17.50 -1.71 -3.91
CA HIS A 118 18.43 -2.28 -2.93
C HIS A 118 19.26 -3.43 -3.52
N VAL A 119 18.70 -4.26 -4.40
CA VAL A 119 19.43 -5.33 -5.09
C VAL A 119 20.45 -4.75 -6.08
N LEU A 120 20.07 -3.75 -6.87
CA LEU A 120 20.97 -3.06 -7.80
C LEU A 120 22.13 -2.37 -7.07
N ASN A 121 21.85 -1.69 -5.96
CA ASN A 121 22.87 -1.03 -5.14
C ASN A 121 23.84 -2.03 -4.47
N ARG A 122 23.40 -3.28 -4.22
CA ARG A 122 24.26 -4.35 -3.71
C ARG A 122 25.17 -4.98 -4.78
N ARG A 123 24.84 -4.87 -6.07
CA ARG A 123 25.70 -5.38 -7.14
C ARG A 123 26.82 -4.42 -7.55
N HIS A 124 26.74 -3.15 -7.16
CA HIS A 124 27.75 -2.11 -7.44
C HIS A 124 28.69 -1.83 -6.26
N LYS A 125 28.66 -2.64 -5.20
CA LYS A 125 29.64 -2.69 -4.11
C LYS A 125 30.40 -4.00 -4.18
#